data_AF-A0A9D4YZT0-F1
#
_entry.id   AF-A0A9D4YZT0-F1
#
_cell.length_a   1.000
_cell.length_b   1.000
_cell.length_c   1.000
_cell.angle_alpha   90.00
_cell.angle_beta   90.00
_cell.angle_gamma   90.00
#
_symmetry.space_group_name_H-M   'P 1'
#
loop_
_entity.id
_entity.type
_entity.pdbx_description
1 polymer ?
#
loop_
_entity_poly.entity_id
_entity_poly.type
_entity_poly.pdbx_seq_one_letter_code
_entity_poly.pdbx_strand_id
1 'polypeptide(L)'
;MLPAQGGSAAFVEALVWALLGTLAWQQWRRHTSAAAAMPHTAAIDTAAHAIVDAADAEAQQHVHIVGSSVNIPDMSASLQAKVLVSEEQQSDPSLLAAVYDDMAAKFSGHGLNLPAVAAMRQYFGNLEGSGEAVPLDYDKFPVPLPPGAVRLGVIFFQECNRQLAELVAQAADEVIAALPGGCKSHTNKPSHYHITVYMTSQPHTLRPDPFNPASGGLRLDGTPHEQAESARPDPRQLMRELEAFRSAAAASGAPRFEVHRLLLADSGTLLLCSVDHTGHLAQLRKRLRNAFPGGPPKQSTIVHASIARVLTPQQLTAEQIQRVQAVCDKWTERLQGMRFDPARIFHIQEQTFTTVQGPRIPLPFDTAGGDGALAAKR
;
A
#
# COMPACT_ATOMS: atom_id res chain seq x y z
N MET A 1 3.62 28.14 68.62
CA MET A 1 4.31 28.50 67.37
C MET A 1 4.18 27.32 66.41
N LEU A 2 3.31 27.43 65.40
CA LEU A 2 3.15 26.48 64.30
C LEU A 2 3.49 27.22 63.00
N PRO A 3 4.29 26.64 62.09
CA PRO A 3 4.65 27.30 60.84
C PRO A 3 3.55 27.08 59.78
N ALA A 4 3.29 28.14 59.02
CA ALA A 4 2.29 28.18 57.95
C ALA A 4 2.74 27.36 56.73
N GLN A 5 1.95 26.36 56.36
CA GLN A 5 2.03 25.65 55.08
C GLN A 5 1.15 26.36 54.06
N GLY A 6 1.74 27.20 53.20
CA GLY A 6 0.97 28.00 52.23
C GLY A 6 1.61 28.18 50.84
N GLY A 7 2.64 27.39 50.49
CA GLY A 7 3.44 27.62 49.27
C GLY A 7 3.21 26.65 48.10
N SER A 8 2.45 25.57 48.26
CA SER A 8 2.47 24.46 47.29
C SER A 8 1.56 24.63 46.07
N ALA A 9 0.40 25.27 46.20
CA ALA A 9 -0.60 25.29 45.13
C ALA A 9 -0.26 26.28 44.00
N ALA A 10 0.16 27.50 44.36
CA ALA A 10 0.53 28.53 43.39
C ALA A 10 1.74 28.15 42.52
N PHE A 11 2.68 27.38 43.08
CA PHE A 11 3.85 26.91 42.35
C PHE A 11 3.49 25.84 41.30
N VAL A 12 2.59 24.91 41.64
CA VAL A 12 2.12 23.87 40.72
C VAL A 12 1.31 24.48 39.58
N GLU A 13 0.44 25.45 39.88
CA GLU A 13 -0.37 26.12 38.86
C GLU A 13 0.51 26.92 37.87
N ALA A 14 1.53 27.63 38.36
CA ALA A 14 2.48 28.34 37.51
C ALA A 14 3.26 27.38 36.58
N LEU A 15 3.62 26.20 37.08
CA LEU A 15 4.34 25.19 36.29
C LEU A 15 3.47 24.60 35.17
N VAL A 16 2.18 24.38 35.44
CA VAL A 16 1.21 23.89 34.45
C VAL A 16 0.99 24.92 33.34
N TRP A 17 0.82 26.20 33.68
CA TRP A 17 0.68 27.27 32.69
C TRP A 17 1.94 27.46 31.84
N ALA A 18 3.13 27.32 32.44
CA ALA A 18 4.39 27.36 31.70
C ALA A 18 4.49 26.20 30.68
N LEU A 19 4.13 24.98 31.08
CA LEU A 19 4.14 23.81 30.19
C LEU A 19 3.13 23.95 29.04
N LEU A 20 1.91 24.39 29.34
CA LEU A 20 0.89 24.64 28.32
C LEU A 20 1.30 25.74 27.33
N GLY A 21 1.90 26.82 27.83
CA GLY A 21 2.45 27.88 26.97
C GLY A 21 3.59 27.38 26.06
N THR A 22 4.45 26.50 26.59
CA THR A 22 5.58 25.94 25.81
C THR A 22 5.08 24.99 24.72
N LEU A 23 4.08 24.14 25.02
CA LEU A 23 3.45 23.24 24.06
C LEU A 23 2.67 23.99 22.98
N ALA A 24 1.88 25.00 23.36
CA ALA A 24 1.16 25.85 22.41
C ALA A 24 2.13 26.62 21.49
N TRP A 25 3.24 27.13 22.03
CA TRP A 25 4.27 27.80 21.25
C TRP A 25 5.01 26.84 20.29
N GLN A 26 5.30 25.62 20.72
CA GLN A 26 5.88 24.58 19.86
C GLN A 26 4.92 24.14 18.74
N GLN A 27 3.64 23.95 19.04
CA GLN A 27 2.61 23.66 18.03
C GLN A 27 2.47 24.81 17.03
N TRP A 28 2.42 26.06 17.50
CA TRP A 28 2.37 27.24 16.64
C TRP A 28 3.61 27.37 15.75
N ARG A 29 4.81 27.10 16.28
CA ARG A 29 6.05 27.06 15.48
C ARG A 29 6.05 25.97 14.42
N ARG A 30 5.51 24.79 14.70
CA ARG A 30 5.36 23.71 13.71
C ARG A 30 4.40 24.13 12.60
N HIS A 31 3.26 24.73 12.92
CA HIS A 31 2.30 25.21 11.92
C HIS A 31 2.83 26.38 11.09
N THR A 32 3.53 27.34 11.70
CA THR A 32 4.07 28.51 10.98
C THR A 32 5.29 28.16 10.13
N SER A 33 6.12 27.19 10.55
CA SER A 33 7.23 26.70 9.74
C SER A 33 6.73 25.85 8.55
N ALA A 34 5.64 25.11 8.71
CA ALA A 34 4.97 24.42 7.61
C ALA A 34 4.34 25.41 6.61
N ALA A 35 3.72 26.50 7.08
CA ALA A 35 3.09 27.50 6.23
C ALA A 35 4.08 28.38 5.44
N ALA A 36 5.30 28.60 5.96
CA ALA A 36 6.31 29.45 5.32
C ALA A 36 7.10 28.76 4.19
N ALA A 37 7.01 27.44 4.04
CA ALA A 37 7.72 26.68 3.00
C ALA A 37 6.91 26.41 1.72
N MET A 38 5.63 26.81 1.67
CA MET A 38 4.64 26.23 0.75
C MET A 38 4.48 26.80 -0.68
N PRO A 39 4.94 28.00 -1.10
CA PRO A 39 4.61 28.46 -2.44
C PRO A 39 5.46 27.80 -3.55
N HIS A 40 6.67 27.35 -3.23
CA HIS A 40 7.59 26.77 -4.24
C HIS A 40 7.52 25.24 -4.33
N THR A 41 7.29 24.53 -3.23
CA THR A 41 7.16 23.07 -3.22
C THR A 41 5.83 22.62 -3.81
N ALA A 42 4.71 23.28 -3.49
CA ALA A 42 3.40 22.93 -4.05
C ALA A 42 3.36 23.10 -5.58
N ALA A 43 4.08 24.09 -6.14
CA ALA A 43 4.16 24.28 -7.59
C ALA A 43 5.02 23.21 -8.29
N ILE A 44 6.11 22.77 -7.64
CA ILE A 44 6.97 21.68 -8.13
C ILE A 44 6.21 20.34 -8.06
N ASP A 45 5.50 20.06 -6.96
CA ASP A 45 4.67 18.86 -6.81
C ASP A 45 3.54 18.83 -7.86
N THR A 46 2.87 19.96 -8.10
CA THR A 46 1.82 20.06 -9.13
C THR A 46 2.37 19.75 -10.53
N ALA A 47 3.55 20.28 -10.86
CA ALA A 47 4.21 20.04 -12.14
C ALA A 47 4.73 18.59 -12.26
N ALA A 48 5.26 18.02 -11.18
CA ALA A 48 5.71 16.63 -11.13
C ALA A 48 4.55 15.64 -11.30
N HIS A 49 3.41 15.89 -10.65
CA HIS A 49 2.18 15.13 -10.87
C HIS A 49 1.73 15.20 -12.33
N ALA A 50 1.71 16.38 -12.95
CA ALA A 50 1.31 16.54 -14.35
C ALA A 50 2.22 15.80 -15.35
N ILE A 51 3.53 15.70 -15.08
CA ILE A 51 4.49 14.96 -15.94
C ILE A 51 4.30 13.45 -15.79
N VAL A 52 4.12 12.96 -14.55
CA VAL A 52 3.83 11.54 -14.30
C VAL A 52 2.49 11.16 -14.94
N ASP A 53 1.46 12.00 -14.80
CA ASP A 53 0.14 11.78 -15.39
C ASP A 53 0.20 11.74 -16.93
N ALA A 54 1.03 12.58 -17.57
CA ALA A 54 1.19 12.59 -19.02
C ALA A 54 1.92 11.34 -19.55
N ALA A 55 3.01 10.92 -18.88
CA ALA A 55 3.74 9.70 -19.24
C ALA A 55 2.88 8.44 -19.01
N ASP A 56 2.08 8.43 -17.94
CA ASP A 56 1.13 7.35 -17.66
C ASP A 56 -0.05 7.35 -18.63
N ALA A 57 -0.52 8.51 -19.10
CA ALA A 57 -1.54 8.60 -20.13
C ALA A 57 -1.06 8.03 -21.47
N GLU A 58 0.20 8.31 -21.86
CA GLU A 58 0.81 7.73 -23.06
C GLU A 58 1.03 6.22 -22.92
N ALA A 59 1.50 5.75 -21.76
CA ALA A 59 1.62 4.32 -21.46
C ALA A 59 0.26 3.60 -21.47
N GLN A 60 -0.81 4.28 -21.04
CA GLN A 60 -2.18 3.75 -21.07
C GLN A 60 -2.75 3.64 -22.49
N GLN A 61 -2.34 4.48 -23.44
CA GLN A 61 -2.82 4.40 -24.83
C GLN A 61 -2.42 3.10 -25.54
N HIS A 62 -1.36 2.42 -25.08
CA HIS A 62 -0.86 1.17 -25.66
C HIS A 62 -1.20 -0.08 -24.85
N VAL A 63 -1.84 0.05 -23.68
CA VAL A 63 -2.30 -1.09 -22.89
C VAL A 63 -3.78 -1.32 -23.15
N HIS A 64 -4.13 -2.52 -23.60
CA HIS A 64 -5.52 -2.95 -23.68
C HIS A 64 -6.06 -3.15 -22.26
N ILE A 65 -6.43 -2.05 -21.59
CA ILE A 65 -7.31 -2.12 -20.43
C ILE A 65 -8.64 -2.60 -20.98
N VAL A 66 -9.07 -3.79 -20.58
CA VAL A 66 -10.31 -4.37 -21.07
C VAL A 66 -11.48 -3.52 -20.59
N GLY A 67 -11.83 -2.53 -21.41
CA GLY A 67 -13.02 -1.70 -21.26
C GLY A 67 -14.22 -2.49 -21.75
N SER A 68 -15.13 -2.81 -20.83
CA SER A 68 -16.55 -3.15 -21.03
C SER A 68 -16.97 -4.25 -22.02
N SER A 69 -16.07 -4.88 -22.78
CA SER A 69 -16.43 -5.87 -23.82
C SER A 69 -16.19 -7.32 -23.42
N VAL A 70 -15.51 -7.56 -22.30
CA VAL A 70 -15.37 -8.86 -21.65
C VAL A 70 -15.72 -8.68 -20.18
N ASN A 71 -16.37 -9.66 -19.55
CA ASN A 71 -16.92 -9.63 -18.17
C ASN A 71 -15.87 -9.42 -17.04
N ILE A 72 -14.74 -8.76 -17.30
CA ILE A 72 -13.76 -8.37 -16.29
C ILE A 72 -14.38 -7.25 -15.43
N PRO A 73 -14.30 -7.35 -14.11
CA PRO A 73 -14.85 -6.34 -13.21
C PRO A 73 -14.22 -4.96 -13.46
N ASP A 74 -15.03 -3.90 -13.61
CA ASP A 74 -14.54 -2.54 -13.89
C ASP A 74 -13.76 -2.01 -12.69
N MET A 75 -12.50 -1.69 -12.93
CA MET A 75 -11.56 -1.19 -11.93
C MET A 75 -11.17 0.26 -12.11
N SER A 76 -11.78 0.96 -13.07
CA SER A 76 -11.40 2.33 -13.42
C SER A 76 -11.42 3.25 -12.21
N ALA A 77 -12.48 3.20 -11.40
CA ALA A 77 -12.59 4.01 -10.18
C ALA A 77 -11.53 3.67 -9.13
N SER A 78 -11.25 2.38 -8.89
CA SER A 78 -10.21 1.94 -7.96
C SER A 78 -8.80 2.33 -8.44
N LEU A 79 -8.56 2.23 -9.75
CA LEU A 79 -7.31 2.61 -10.39
C LEU A 79 -7.10 4.13 -10.46
N GLN A 80 -8.17 4.92 -10.50
CA GLN A 80 -8.13 6.38 -10.40
C GLN A 80 -7.89 6.83 -8.96
N ALA A 81 -8.36 6.07 -7.97
CA ALA A 81 -8.11 6.35 -6.56
C ALA A 81 -6.70 5.95 -6.08
N LYS A 82 -5.92 5.22 -6.90
CA LYS A 82 -4.52 4.91 -6.58
C LYS A 82 -3.69 6.19 -6.57
N VAL A 83 -2.97 6.41 -5.47
CA VAL A 83 -1.99 7.48 -5.36
C VAL A 83 -0.76 7.13 -6.20
N LEU A 84 -0.35 8.09 -7.04
CA LEU A 84 0.84 8.02 -7.87
C LEU A 84 1.88 9.00 -7.35
N VAL A 85 3.10 8.51 -7.16
CA VAL A 85 4.24 9.32 -6.72
C VAL A 85 5.41 9.16 -7.68
N SER A 86 6.17 10.24 -7.87
CA SER A 86 7.34 10.28 -8.76
C SER A 86 8.47 9.36 -8.27
N GLU A 87 9.46 9.08 -9.12
CA GLU A 87 10.66 8.33 -8.68
C GLU A 87 11.43 9.06 -7.57
N GLU A 88 11.42 10.39 -7.60
CA GLU A 88 12.03 11.24 -6.58
C GLU A 88 11.29 11.11 -5.25
N GLN A 89 9.96 11.26 -5.25
CA GLN A 89 9.13 11.05 -4.06
C GLN A 89 9.28 9.64 -3.50
N GLN A 90 9.42 8.60 -4.34
CA GLN A 90 9.67 7.23 -3.87
C GLN A 90 11.03 7.02 -3.19
N SER A 91 12.02 7.83 -3.56
CA SER A 91 13.40 7.68 -3.11
C SER A 91 13.75 8.60 -1.94
N ASP A 92 12.95 9.65 -1.71
CA ASP A 92 13.10 10.59 -0.61
C ASP A 92 12.07 10.30 0.51
N PRO A 93 12.51 9.84 1.69
CA PRO A 93 11.63 9.55 2.83
C PRO A 93 10.75 10.73 3.26
N SER A 94 11.25 11.96 3.17
CA SER A 94 10.53 13.16 3.62
C SER A 94 9.45 13.57 2.61
N LEU A 95 9.74 13.48 1.31
CA LEU A 95 8.72 13.71 0.28
C LEU A 95 7.63 12.64 0.34
N LEU A 96 8.00 11.38 0.52
CA LEU A 96 7.02 10.30 0.64
C LEU A 96 6.15 10.42 1.90
N ALA A 97 6.76 10.84 3.01
CA ALA A 97 6.04 11.13 4.25
C ALA A 97 4.96 12.20 4.06
N ALA A 98 5.27 13.27 3.33
CA ALA A 98 4.32 14.33 3.00
C ALA A 98 3.13 13.81 2.17
N VAL A 99 3.36 12.85 1.27
CA VAL A 99 2.27 12.17 0.54
C VAL A 99 1.34 11.42 1.51
N TYR A 100 1.89 10.75 2.53
CA TYR A 100 1.07 10.09 3.54
C TYR A 100 0.29 11.08 4.41
N ASP A 101 0.82 12.28 4.61
CA ASP A 101 0.10 13.38 5.24
C ASP A 101 -1.09 13.84 4.42
N ASP A 102 -0.89 14.07 3.12
CA ASP A 102 -1.96 14.45 2.22
C ASP A 102 -3.05 13.37 2.14
N MET A 103 -2.68 12.09 2.04
CA MET A 103 -3.64 10.97 2.01
C MET A 103 -4.54 10.92 3.24
N ALA A 104 -3.98 11.14 4.44
CA ALA A 104 -4.76 11.17 5.68
C ALA A 104 -5.67 12.41 5.77
N ALA A 105 -5.15 13.57 5.36
CA ALA A 105 -5.92 14.81 5.29
C ALA A 105 -7.09 14.70 4.30
N LYS A 106 -6.84 14.04 3.16
CA LYS A 106 -7.82 13.76 2.11
C LYS A 106 -9.01 12.96 2.65
N PHE A 107 -8.73 11.83 3.31
CA PHE A 107 -9.79 11.05 3.98
C PHE A 107 -10.50 11.88 5.08
N SER A 108 -9.74 12.62 5.89
CA SER A 108 -10.31 13.45 6.96
C SER A 108 -11.25 14.55 6.43
N GLY A 109 -10.94 15.11 5.26
CA GLY A 109 -11.69 16.21 4.66
C GLY A 109 -12.99 15.79 3.98
N HIS A 110 -13.01 14.63 3.30
CA HIS A 110 -14.16 14.23 2.48
C HIS A 110 -14.65 12.78 2.67
N GLY A 111 -14.02 12.01 3.55
CA GLY A 111 -14.39 10.63 3.83
C GLY A 111 -14.04 9.68 2.69
N LEU A 112 -14.97 8.78 2.37
CA LEU A 112 -14.74 7.70 1.39
C LEU A 112 -15.01 8.15 -0.05
N ASN A 113 -14.16 7.71 -0.96
CA ASN A 113 -14.40 7.66 -2.40
C ASN A 113 -15.31 6.45 -2.69
N LEU A 114 -16.63 6.69 -2.67
CA LEU A 114 -17.62 5.62 -2.82
C LEU A 114 -17.49 4.81 -4.12
N PRO A 115 -17.21 5.42 -5.29
CA PRO A 115 -16.90 4.66 -6.50
C PRO A 115 -15.74 3.68 -6.33
N ALA A 116 -14.66 4.08 -5.65
CA ALA A 116 -13.51 3.19 -5.41
C ALA A 116 -13.86 2.06 -4.44
N VAL A 117 -14.61 2.34 -3.38
CA VAL A 117 -15.10 1.32 -2.43
C VAL A 117 -16.02 0.32 -3.14
N ALA A 118 -16.95 0.82 -3.97
CA ALA A 118 -17.86 -0.02 -4.74
C ALA A 118 -17.11 -0.93 -5.73
N ALA A 119 -16.11 -0.39 -6.43
CA ALA A 119 -15.26 -1.18 -7.32
C ALA A 119 -14.45 -2.25 -6.56
N MET A 120 -14.05 -2.02 -5.30
CA MET A 120 -13.32 -3.03 -4.54
C MET A 120 -14.20 -4.21 -4.11
N ARG A 121 -15.49 -3.98 -3.83
CA ARG A 121 -16.44 -5.00 -3.34
C ARG A 121 -16.52 -6.24 -4.22
N GLN A 122 -16.38 -6.09 -5.53
CA GLN A 122 -16.55 -7.19 -6.49
C GLN A 122 -15.55 -8.34 -6.31
N TYR A 123 -14.48 -8.14 -5.53
CA TYR A 123 -13.50 -9.17 -5.20
C TYR A 123 -13.70 -9.82 -3.84
N PHE A 124 -14.83 -9.57 -3.19
CA PHE A 124 -15.15 -10.10 -1.87
C PHE A 124 -16.50 -10.82 -1.86
N GLY A 125 -16.53 -11.96 -1.21
CA GLY A 125 -17.75 -12.68 -0.84
C GLY A 125 -18.25 -12.27 0.56
N ASN A 126 -19.38 -12.85 0.97
CA ASN A 126 -20.03 -12.61 2.27
C ASN A 126 -20.40 -11.15 2.57
N LEU A 127 -20.67 -10.36 1.52
CA LEU A 127 -21.01 -8.94 1.64
C LEU A 127 -22.36 -8.71 2.33
N GLU A 128 -23.32 -9.63 2.18
CA GLU A 128 -24.67 -9.53 2.77
C GLU A 128 -24.92 -10.51 3.92
N GLY A 129 -23.98 -11.43 4.20
CA GLY A 129 -24.15 -12.46 5.23
C GLY A 129 -23.77 -11.99 6.63
N SER A 130 -23.84 -12.88 7.62
CA SER A 130 -23.25 -12.62 8.95
C SER A 130 -21.74 -12.83 8.90
N GLY A 131 -20.99 -11.98 9.61
CA GLY A 131 -19.52 -12.06 9.68
C GLY A 131 -18.76 -11.19 8.67
N GLU A 132 -17.47 -11.47 8.60
CA GLU A 132 -16.47 -10.72 7.83
C GLU A 132 -16.59 -10.99 6.32
N ALA A 133 -16.29 -9.98 5.51
CA ALA A 133 -16.13 -10.19 4.07
C ALA A 133 -14.87 -11.01 3.81
N VAL A 134 -14.91 -11.90 2.81
CA VAL A 134 -13.81 -12.81 2.50
C VAL A 134 -13.34 -12.55 1.08
N PRO A 135 -12.03 -12.37 0.83
CA PRO A 135 -11.54 -12.20 -0.54
C PRO A 135 -11.86 -13.44 -1.37
N LEU A 136 -12.22 -13.22 -2.64
CA LEU A 136 -12.50 -14.29 -3.58
C LEU A 136 -11.20 -14.95 -4.05
N ASP A 137 -11.25 -16.28 -4.15
CA ASP A 137 -10.28 -17.03 -4.94
C ASP A 137 -10.44 -16.64 -6.41
N TYR A 138 -9.33 -16.61 -7.16
CA TYR A 138 -9.37 -16.15 -8.54
C TYR A 138 -10.19 -17.04 -9.47
N ASP A 139 -10.36 -18.32 -9.15
CA ASP A 139 -11.23 -19.25 -9.88
C ASP A 139 -12.72 -18.98 -9.64
N LYS A 140 -13.07 -18.17 -8.62
CA LYS A 140 -14.43 -17.76 -8.28
C LYS A 140 -14.78 -16.35 -8.77
N PHE A 141 -13.89 -15.71 -9.53
CA PHE A 141 -14.20 -14.42 -10.16
C PHE A 141 -15.30 -14.61 -11.22
N PRO A 142 -16.04 -13.54 -11.59
CA PRO A 142 -17.03 -13.61 -12.68
C PRO A 142 -16.44 -14.15 -13.98
N VAL A 143 -15.18 -13.81 -14.25
CA VAL A 143 -14.32 -14.48 -15.23
C VAL A 143 -13.21 -15.17 -14.43
N PRO A 144 -13.27 -16.49 -14.23
CA PRO A 144 -12.26 -17.25 -13.50
C PRO A 144 -10.87 -17.03 -14.09
N LEU A 145 -9.88 -16.80 -13.24
CA LEU A 145 -8.48 -16.75 -13.66
C LEU A 145 -7.78 -18.08 -13.35
N PRO A 146 -6.92 -18.58 -14.25
CA PRO A 146 -6.20 -19.82 -14.02
C PRO A 146 -5.14 -19.67 -12.91
N PRO A 147 -4.66 -20.79 -12.33
CA PRO A 147 -3.53 -20.77 -11.42
C PRO A 147 -2.32 -20.04 -12.01
N GLY A 148 -1.69 -19.18 -11.21
CA GLY A 148 -0.53 -18.40 -11.62
C GLY A 148 -0.86 -17.21 -12.53
N ALA A 149 -2.13 -16.90 -12.78
CA ALA A 149 -2.53 -15.72 -13.56
C ALA A 149 -2.07 -14.41 -12.93
N VAL A 150 -2.09 -14.30 -11.60
CA VAL A 150 -1.65 -13.10 -10.87
C VAL A 150 -0.31 -13.36 -10.21
N ARG A 151 0.66 -12.49 -10.49
CA ARG A 151 2.05 -12.70 -10.11
C ARG A 151 2.72 -11.39 -9.71
N LEU A 152 3.42 -11.44 -8.60
CA LEU A 152 3.99 -10.25 -7.99
C LEU A 152 5.20 -10.57 -7.12
N GLY A 153 6.11 -9.60 -7.05
CA GLY A 153 7.18 -9.53 -6.07
C GLY A 153 6.71 -8.78 -4.83
N VAL A 154 6.92 -9.34 -3.65
CA VAL A 154 6.50 -8.72 -2.37
C VAL A 154 7.56 -8.87 -1.29
N ILE A 155 7.42 -8.06 -0.24
CA ILE A 155 8.19 -8.13 1.00
C ILE A 155 7.21 -8.34 2.16
N PHE A 156 7.40 -9.38 2.96
CA PHE A 156 6.61 -9.62 4.17
C PHE A 156 7.29 -9.02 5.39
N PHE A 157 6.74 -7.93 5.94
CA PHE A 157 7.37 -7.32 7.12
C PHE A 157 7.17 -8.16 8.38
N GLN A 158 6.16 -9.04 8.45
CA GLN A 158 5.99 -9.97 9.58
C GLN A 158 7.20 -10.91 9.73
N GLU A 159 7.84 -11.31 8.62
CA GLU A 159 9.03 -12.17 8.65
C GLU A 159 10.26 -11.43 9.20
N CYS A 160 10.24 -10.10 9.20
CA CYS A 160 11.34 -9.24 9.65
C CYS A 160 11.08 -8.62 11.04
N ASN A 161 9.81 -8.35 11.36
CA ASN A 161 9.38 -7.74 12.60
C ASN A 161 7.97 -8.25 12.99
N ARG A 162 7.95 -9.37 13.72
CA ARG A 162 6.72 -10.01 14.20
C ARG A 162 5.93 -9.11 15.15
N GLN A 163 6.62 -8.38 16.04
CA GLN A 163 5.98 -7.48 16.99
C GLN A 163 5.22 -6.36 16.27
N LEU A 164 5.81 -5.77 15.22
CA LEU A 164 5.13 -4.78 14.39
C LEU A 164 3.84 -5.36 13.80
N ALA A 165 3.88 -6.58 13.25
CA ALA A 165 2.69 -7.21 12.68
C ALA A 165 1.60 -7.48 13.72
N GLU A 166 1.95 -7.87 14.94
CA GLU A 166 1.00 -8.08 16.05
C GLU A 166 0.36 -6.76 16.50
N LEU A 167 1.13 -5.66 16.56
CA LEU A 167 0.60 -4.34 16.88
C LEU A 167 -0.30 -3.79 15.77
N VAL A 168 0.07 -4.01 14.51
CA VAL A 168 -0.73 -3.60 13.35
C VAL A 168 -2.06 -4.34 13.28
N ALA A 169 -2.08 -5.62 13.67
CA ALA A 169 -3.33 -6.38 13.79
C ALA A 169 -4.27 -5.79 14.85
N GLN A 170 -3.72 -5.46 16.03
CA GLN A 170 -4.49 -4.78 17.09
C GLN A 170 -5.02 -3.42 16.63
N ALA A 171 -4.20 -2.67 15.87
CA ALA A 171 -4.61 -1.40 15.29
C ALA A 171 -5.76 -1.57 14.29
N ALA A 172 -5.68 -2.60 13.44
CA ALA A 172 -6.74 -2.93 12.51
C ALA A 172 -8.06 -3.23 13.23
N ASP A 173 -8.03 -4.06 14.27
CA ASP A 173 -9.21 -4.39 15.07
C ASP A 173 -9.85 -3.15 15.69
N GLU A 174 -9.05 -2.23 16.25
CA GLU A 174 -9.55 -0.98 16.84
C GLU A 174 -10.12 -0.02 15.78
N VAL A 175 -9.48 0.07 14.60
CA VAL A 175 -9.99 0.88 13.47
C VAL A 175 -11.31 0.32 12.95
N ILE A 176 -11.42 -1.00 12.79
CA ILE A 176 -12.67 -1.64 12.34
C ILE A 176 -13.78 -1.47 13.38
N ALA A 177 -13.47 -1.57 14.67
CA ALA A 177 -14.43 -1.32 15.74
C ALA A 177 -14.91 0.15 15.79
N ALA A 178 -14.11 1.09 15.26
CA ALA A 178 -14.49 2.50 15.17
C ALA A 178 -15.43 2.81 14.00
N LEU A 179 -15.56 1.91 13.02
CA LEU A 179 -16.50 2.07 11.90
C LEU A 179 -17.96 1.99 12.37
N PRO A 180 -18.91 2.53 11.58
CA PRO A 180 -20.32 2.44 11.91
C PRO A 180 -20.81 0.99 11.99
N GLY A 181 -21.77 0.72 12.88
CA GLY A 181 -22.41 -0.60 12.97
C GLY A 181 -23.01 -1.02 11.63
N GLY A 182 -22.79 -2.28 11.24
CA GLY A 182 -23.22 -2.81 9.94
C GLY A 182 -22.27 -2.51 8.77
N CYS A 183 -21.20 -1.73 8.99
CA CYS A 183 -20.15 -1.56 7.99
C CYS A 183 -19.45 -2.89 7.71
N LYS A 184 -19.35 -3.24 6.44
CA LYS A 184 -18.66 -4.43 5.95
C LYS A 184 -17.20 -4.09 5.74
N SER A 185 -16.35 -4.95 6.27
CA SER A 185 -14.91 -4.84 6.12
C SER A 185 -14.27 -6.22 5.97
N HIS A 186 -13.00 -6.19 5.56
CA HIS A 186 -12.10 -7.31 5.59
C HIS A 186 -10.77 -6.88 6.21
N THR A 187 -10.23 -7.66 7.14
CA THR A 187 -8.91 -7.47 7.75
C THR A 187 -7.97 -8.59 7.29
N ASN A 188 -6.84 -8.20 6.70
CA ASN A 188 -5.80 -9.15 6.34
C ASN A 188 -5.20 -9.78 7.60
N LYS A 189 -4.86 -11.07 7.52
CA LYS A 189 -4.09 -11.75 8.56
C LYS A 189 -2.66 -11.19 8.59
N PRO A 190 -1.98 -11.21 9.75
CA PRO A 190 -0.57 -10.80 9.84
C PRO A 190 0.36 -11.49 8.83
N SER A 191 0.10 -12.76 8.51
CA SER A 191 0.82 -13.53 7.50
C SER A 191 0.66 -13.04 6.07
N HIS A 192 -0.29 -12.14 5.81
CA HIS A 192 -0.55 -11.55 4.50
C HIS A 192 -0.06 -10.11 4.42
N TYR A 193 0.47 -9.54 5.51
CA TYR A 193 0.96 -8.16 5.47
C TYR A 193 2.23 -8.06 4.62
N HIS A 194 2.12 -7.33 3.52
CA HIS A 194 3.18 -7.26 2.53
C HIS A 194 3.28 -5.87 1.91
N ILE A 195 4.49 -5.49 1.51
CA ILE A 195 4.74 -4.40 0.57
C ILE A 195 4.81 -5.00 -0.83
N THR A 196 3.98 -4.51 -1.74
CA THR A 196 4.09 -4.86 -3.16
C THR A 196 5.31 -4.16 -3.75
N VAL A 197 6.27 -4.95 -4.23
CA VAL A 197 7.44 -4.44 -4.95
C VAL A 197 7.05 -4.16 -6.39
N TYR A 198 6.57 -5.17 -7.11
CA TYR A 198 6.21 -5.06 -8.52
C TYR A 198 5.24 -6.18 -8.92
N MET A 199 4.20 -5.86 -9.69
CA MET A 199 3.30 -6.86 -10.29
C MET A 199 3.71 -7.11 -11.73
N THR A 200 4.01 -8.36 -12.08
CA THR A 200 4.25 -8.78 -13.48
C THR A 200 2.96 -9.12 -14.20
N SER A 201 1.92 -9.48 -13.44
CA SER A 201 0.57 -9.76 -13.93
C SER A 201 -0.44 -9.46 -12.82
N GLN A 202 -1.53 -8.77 -13.15
CA GLN A 202 -2.59 -8.38 -12.21
C GLN A 202 -3.97 -8.80 -12.74
N PRO A 203 -5.02 -8.92 -11.91
CA PRO A 203 -6.31 -9.46 -12.33
C PRO A 203 -6.94 -8.82 -13.58
N HIS A 204 -6.66 -7.54 -13.84
CA HIS A 204 -7.19 -6.75 -14.95
C HIS A 204 -6.14 -6.39 -16.01
N THR A 205 -4.91 -6.90 -15.87
CA THR A 205 -3.83 -6.75 -16.86
C THR A 205 -2.96 -8.00 -16.78
N LEU A 206 -3.52 -9.07 -17.34
CA LEU A 206 -2.92 -10.40 -17.29
C LEU A 206 -1.70 -10.48 -18.20
N ARG A 207 -0.74 -11.33 -17.83
CA ARG A 207 0.43 -11.65 -18.65
C ARG A 207 0.61 -13.17 -18.74
N PRO A 208 0.69 -13.78 -19.95
CA PRO A 208 0.46 -13.14 -21.25
C PRO A 208 -0.93 -12.50 -21.34
N ASP A 209 -1.08 -11.44 -22.13
CA ASP A 209 -2.37 -10.78 -22.30
C ASP A 209 -3.28 -11.72 -23.11
N PRO A 210 -4.29 -12.33 -22.48
CA PRO A 210 -5.14 -13.25 -23.20
C PRO A 210 -6.00 -12.52 -24.22
N PHE A 211 -6.19 -11.20 -24.11
CA PHE A 211 -6.98 -10.42 -25.08
C PHE A 211 -6.20 -10.01 -26.31
N ASN A 212 -4.87 -10.16 -26.29
CA ASN A 212 -4.04 -9.85 -27.43
C ASN A 212 -4.12 -10.97 -28.49
N PRO A 213 -4.68 -10.71 -29.70
CA PRO A 213 -4.78 -11.70 -30.76
C PRO A 213 -3.40 -12.25 -31.20
N ALA A 214 -2.35 -11.42 -31.12
CA ALA A 214 -0.99 -11.83 -31.44
C ALA A 214 -0.40 -12.82 -30.42
N SER A 215 -0.99 -12.91 -29.23
CA SER A 215 -0.61 -13.87 -28.17
C SER A 215 -1.49 -15.12 -28.15
N GLY A 216 -2.31 -15.35 -29.19
CA GLY A 216 -3.26 -16.46 -29.29
C GLY A 216 -4.71 -16.04 -29.09
N GLY A 217 -4.95 -14.88 -28.46
CA GLY A 217 -6.28 -14.31 -28.25
C GLY A 217 -7.19 -15.13 -27.33
N LEU A 218 -8.16 -14.45 -26.71
CA LEU A 218 -9.14 -15.09 -25.86
C LEU A 218 -10.14 -15.75 -26.80
N ARG A 219 -10.42 -17.04 -26.57
CA ARG A 219 -11.49 -17.74 -27.29
C ARG A 219 -12.84 -17.26 -26.78
N LEU A 220 -13.35 -16.17 -27.37
CA LEU A 220 -14.62 -15.56 -26.98
C LEU A 220 -15.83 -16.50 -27.16
N ASP A 221 -15.70 -17.48 -28.04
CA ASP A 221 -16.66 -18.57 -28.30
C ASP A 221 -16.46 -19.82 -27.42
N GLY A 222 -15.39 -19.85 -26.63
CA GLY A 222 -15.08 -20.96 -25.71
C GLY A 222 -15.85 -20.89 -24.39
N THR A 223 -15.93 -22.03 -23.71
CA THR A 223 -16.42 -22.13 -22.33
C THR A 223 -15.55 -21.29 -21.38
N PRO A 224 -16.06 -20.87 -20.19
CA PRO A 224 -15.25 -20.17 -19.19
C PRO A 224 -13.94 -20.90 -18.83
N HIS A 225 -13.96 -22.23 -18.85
CA HIS A 225 -12.76 -23.04 -18.61
C HIS A 225 -11.73 -22.90 -19.74
N GLU A 226 -12.15 -22.96 -21.01
CA GLU A 226 -11.25 -22.77 -22.15
C GLU A 226 -10.68 -21.34 -22.22
N GLN A 227 -11.48 -20.35 -21.82
CA GLN A 227 -11.02 -18.97 -21.67
C GLN A 227 -9.96 -18.85 -20.56
N ALA A 228 -10.19 -19.48 -19.40
CA ALA A 228 -9.21 -19.52 -18.32
C ALA A 228 -7.90 -20.22 -18.75
N GLU A 229 -7.97 -21.35 -19.46
CA GLU A 229 -6.78 -22.03 -19.97
C GLU A 229 -5.97 -21.17 -20.95
N SER A 230 -6.63 -20.34 -21.77
CA SER A 230 -5.94 -19.42 -22.69
C SER A 230 -5.15 -18.33 -21.97
N ALA A 231 -5.51 -17.99 -20.73
CA ALA A 231 -4.82 -17.02 -19.88
C ALA A 231 -3.72 -17.66 -19.02
N ARG A 232 -3.52 -18.98 -19.08
CA ARG A 232 -2.53 -19.66 -18.23
C ARG A 232 -1.13 -19.28 -18.71
N PRO A 233 -0.24 -18.84 -17.81
CA PRO A 233 1.11 -18.48 -18.20
C PRO A 233 1.93 -19.69 -18.67
N ASP A 234 2.65 -19.53 -19.78
CA ASP A 234 3.62 -20.51 -20.28
C ASP A 234 4.72 -20.77 -19.23
N PRO A 235 4.99 -22.03 -18.83
CA PRO A 235 6.05 -22.36 -17.88
C PRO A 235 7.43 -21.77 -18.25
N ARG A 236 7.78 -21.69 -19.53
CA ARG A 236 9.06 -21.08 -19.94
C ARG A 236 9.08 -19.58 -19.71
N GLN A 237 7.95 -18.90 -19.95
CA GLN A 237 7.79 -17.49 -19.61
C GLN A 237 7.86 -17.25 -18.10
N LEU A 238 7.22 -18.10 -17.28
CA LEU A 238 7.32 -18.02 -15.82
C LEU A 238 8.76 -18.17 -15.33
N MET A 239 9.53 -19.09 -15.90
CA MET A 239 10.94 -19.24 -15.56
C MET A 239 11.76 -17.99 -15.90
N ARG A 240 11.53 -17.38 -17.07
CA ARG A 240 12.19 -16.12 -17.46
C ARG A 240 11.81 -14.97 -16.53
N GLU A 241 10.54 -14.88 -16.15
CA GLU A 241 10.03 -13.90 -15.19
C GLU A 241 10.73 -14.04 -13.84
N LEU A 242 10.80 -15.28 -13.33
CA LEU A 242 11.47 -15.58 -12.07
C LEU A 242 12.97 -15.22 -12.11
N GLU A 243 13.64 -15.53 -13.22
CA GLU A 243 15.07 -15.22 -13.38
C GLU A 243 15.31 -13.70 -13.45
N ALA A 244 14.44 -12.95 -14.11
CA ALA A 244 14.52 -11.49 -14.12
C ALA A 244 14.34 -10.90 -12.71
N PHE A 245 13.38 -11.41 -11.92
CA PHE A 245 13.24 -11.02 -10.52
C PHE A 245 14.47 -11.39 -9.67
N ARG A 246 15.01 -12.59 -9.86
CA ARG A 246 16.20 -13.08 -9.16
C ARG A 246 17.40 -12.18 -9.44
N SER A 247 17.65 -11.90 -10.71
CA SER A 247 18.73 -11.02 -11.16
C SER A 247 18.56 -9.60 -10.62
N ALA A 248 17.34 -9.06 -10.65
CA ALA A 248 17.05 -7.72 -10.13
C ALA A 248 17.25 -7.62 -8.61
N ALA A 249 16.79 -8.61 -7.84
CA ALA A 249 16.97 -8.69 -6.39
C ALA A 249 18.46 -8.83 -6.02
N ALA A 250 19.17 -9.76 -6.67
CA ALA A 250 20.60 -10.00 -6.41
C ALA A 250 21.50 -8.82 -6.81
N ALA A 251 21.03 -7.93 -7.68
CA ALA A 251 21.75 -6.72 -8.07
C ALA A 251 21.33 -5.48 -7.24
N SER A 252 20.43 -5.64 -6.27
CA SER A 252 19.92 -4.56 -5.41
C SER A 252 20.32 -4.82 -3.97
N GLY A 253 20.72 -3.76 -3.25
CA GLY A 253 20.89 -3.85 -1.80
C GLY A 253 19.54 -4.05 -1.10
N ALA A 254 19.58 -4.57 0.13
CA ALA A 254 18.38 -4.69 0.96
C ALA A 254 17.83 -3.29 1.32
N PRO A 255 16.52 -3.01 1.15
CA PRO A 255 15.90 -1.78 1.63
C PRO A 255 15.83 -1.76 3.16
N ARG A 256 15.73 -0.57 3.77
CA ARG A 256 15.58 -0.41 5.22
C ARG A 256 14.35 0.42 5.50
N PHE A 257 13.31 -0.23 6.01
CA PHE A 257 12.03 0.42 6.17
C PHE A 257 11.84 0.96 7.57
N GLU A 258 11.18 2.11 7.64
CA GLU A 258 10.67 2.68 8.88
C GLU A 258 9.19 3.00 8.70
N VAL A 259 8.38 2.60 9.69
CA VAL A 259 6.95 2.93 9.72
C VAL A 259 6.79 4.43 9.91
N HIS A 260 6.02 5.03 9.02
CA HIS A 260 5.69 6.46 9.08
C HIS A 260 4.30 6.69 9.67
N ARG A 261 3.29 6.00 9.12
CA ARG A 261 1.89 6.28 9.47
C ARG A 261 1.00 5.07 9.24
N LEU A 262 -0.01 4.92 10.10
CA LEU A 262 -1.21 4.14 9.83
C LEU A 262 -2.33 5.10 9.41
N LEU A 263 -2.95 4.88 8.25
CA LEU A 263 -4.05 5.74 7.78
C LEU A 263 -5.12 4.95 7.05
N LEU A 264 -6.37 5.40 7.12
CA LEU A 264 -7.43 4.98 6.22
C LEU A 264 -7.41 5.90 4.99
N ALA A 265 -7.11 5.36 3.81
CA ALA A 265 -7.20 6.12 2.57
C ALA A 265 -8.67 6.31 2.17
N ASP A 266 -8.98 7.35 1.39
CA ASP A 266 -10.33 7.60 0.87
C ASP A 266 -10.87 6.45 0.01
N SER A 267 -10.00 5.65 -0.61
CA SER A 267 -10.36 4.37 -1.26
C SER A 267 -10.97 3.32 -0.32
N GLY A 268 -11.00 3.55 0.99
CA GLY A 268 -11.46 2.62 2.02
C GLY A 268 -10.41 1.60 2.45
N THR A 269 -9.16 1.71 2.02
CA THR A 269 -8.09 0.78 2.46
C THR A 269 -7.33 1.36 3.64
N LEU A 270 -7.25 0.61 4.74
CA LEU A 270 -6.35 0.88 5.87
C LEU A 270 -4.94 0.46 5.48
N LEU A 271 -4.01 1.41 5.52
CA LEU A 271 -2.64 1.26 5.05
C LEU A 271 -1.66 1.46 6.21
N LEU A 272 -0.71 0.55 6.35
CA LEU A 272 0.53 0.81 7.07
C LEU A 272 1.55 1.37 6.07
N CYS A 273 1.80 2.67 6.14
CA CYS A 273 2.72 3.38 5.27
C CYS A 273 4.10 3.43 5.90
N SER A 274 5.12 3.12 5.11
CA SER A 274 6.53 3.12 5.50
C SER A 274 7.35 3.96 4.52
N VAL A 275 8.58 4.29 4.90
CA VAL A 275 9.57 4.93 4.03
C VAL A 275 10.78 4.01 3.90
N ASP A 276 11.45 4.04 2.74
CA ASP A 276 12.72 3.33 2.52
C ASP A 276 13.88 4.30 2.67
N HIS A 277 14.70 4.14 3.70
CA HIS A 277 15.83 5.03 3.98
C HIS A 277 17.04 4.80 3.05
N THR A 278 17.05 3.74 2.26
CA THR A 278 18.17 3.45 1.34
C THR A 278 17.87 3.79 -0.11
N GLY A 279 16.60 4.01 -0.46
CA GLY A 279 16.13 4.16 -1.84
C GLY A 279 16.29 2.89 -2.69
N HIS A 280 16.66 1.75 -2.09
CA HIS A 280 16.89 0.51 -2.83
C HIS A 280 15.60 -0.06 -3.41
N LEU A 281 14.45 0.11 -2.74
CA LEU A 281 13.15 -0.32 -3.27
C LEU A 281 12.80 0.44 -4.55
N ALA A 282 13.02 1.76 -4.58
CA ALA A 282 12.75 2.58 -5.76
C ALA A 282 13.63 2.14 -6.95
N GLN A 283 14.92 1.88 -6.71
CA GLN A 283 15.84 1.36 -7.72
C GLN A 283 15.45 -0.04 -8.21
N LEU A 284 15.05 -0.93 -7.30
CA LEU A 284 14.57 -2.28 -7.64
C LEU A 284 13.33 -2.21 -8.52
N ARG A 285 12.34 -1.39 -8.15
CA ARG A 285 11.13 -1.14 -8.94
C ARG A 285 11.46 -0.65 -10.35
N LYS A 286 12.43 0.26 -10.47
CA LYS A 286 12.92 0.76 -11.76
C LYS A 286 13.54 -0.33 -12.62
N ARG A 287 14.39 -1.18 -12.04
CA ARG A 287 14.99 -2.34 -12.75
C ARG A 287 13.93 -3.32 -13.22
N LEU A 288 12.94 -3.63 -12.38
CA LEU A 288 11.85 -4.53 -12.74
C LEU A 288 10.97 -3.94 -13.85
N ARG A 289 10.64 -2.64 -13.80
CA ARG A 289 9.96 -1.97 -14.93
C ARG A 289 10.71 -2.16 -16.25
N ASN A 290 12.03 -1.96 -16.25
CA ASN A 290 12.86 -2.13 -17.45
C ASN A 290 12.94 -3.59 -17.93
N ALA A 291 12.91 -4.55 -17.01
CA ALA A 291 12.96 -5.98 -17.33
C ALA A 291 11.63 -6.51 -17.92
N PHE A 292 10.53 -5.81 -17.70
CA PHE A 292 9.19 -6.21 -18.13
C PHE A 292 8.52 -5.15 -19.01
N PRO A 293 9.03 -4.90 -20.24
CA PRO A 293 8.29 -4.08 -21.19
C PRO A 293 6.91 -4.71 -21.43
N GLY A 294 5.86 -3.89 -21.37
CA GLY A 294 4.46 -4.34 -21.38
C GLY A 294 3.96 -4.94 -20.06
N GLY A 295 4.65 -4.70 -18.94
CA GLY A 295 4.11 -4.97 -17.61
C GLY A 295 2.86 -4.12 -17.31
N PRO A 296 2.12 -4.43 -16.24
CA PRO A 296 0.93 -3.67 -15.87
C PRO A 296 1.25 -2.17 -15.72
N PRO A 297 0.45 -1.27 -16.35
CA PRO A 297 0.79 0.15 -16.43
C PRO A 297 0.71 0.84 -15.07
N LYS A 298 -0.25 0.43 -14.22
CA LYS A 298 -0.47 1.02 -12.89
C LYS A 298 0.10 0.15 -11.77
N GLN A 299 1.36 0.39 -11.46
CA GLN A 299 2.07 -0.22 -10.33
C GLN A 299 1.79 0.52 -9.02
N SER A 300 2.03 -0.14 -7.88
CA SER A 300 2.06 0.57 -6.60
C SER A 300 3.34 1.39 -6.51
N THR A 301 3.19 2.69 -6.30
CA THR A 301 4.30 3.65 -6.24
C THR A 301 4.62 4.06 -4.81
N ILE A 302 3.64 4.12 -3.91
CA ILE A 302 3.88 4.28 -2.47
C ILE A 302 4.43 2.99 -1.80
N VAL A 303 4.98 3.12 -0.59
CA VAL A 303 5.53 2.00 0.20
C VAL A 303 4.57 1.69 1.34
N HIS A 304 3.69 0.71 1.12
CA HIS A 304 2.64 0.39 2.08
C HIS A 304 2.33 -1.09 2.13
N ALA A 305 1.69 -1.50 3.23
CA ALA A 305 0.94 -2.74 3.31
C ALA A 305 -0.55 -2.47 3.51
N SER A 306 -1.40 -3.17 2.76
CA SER A 306 -2.85 -3.12 2.95
C SER A 306 -3.25 -4.00 4.13
N ILE A 307 -3.78 -3.38 5.18
CA ILE A 307 -4.09 -4.03 6.46
C ILE A 307 -5.55 -4.43 6.52
N ALA A 308 -6.46 -3.52 6.16
CA ALA A 308 -7.88 -3.78 6.14
C ALA A 308 -8.55 -3.00 5.00
N ARG A 309 -9.78 -3.36 4.66
CA ARG A 309 -10.59 -2.71 3.62
C ARG A 309 -12.00 -2.51 4.13
N VAL A 310 -12.50 -1.29 4.00
CA VAL A 310 -13.91 -0.94 4.09
C VAL A 310 -14.55 -1.30 2.77
N LEU A 311 -15.65 -2.04 2.83
CA LEU A 311 -16.35 -2.57 1.68
C LEU A 311 -17.78 -2.06 1.60
N THR A 312 -18.36 -1.44 2.63
CA THR A 312 -19.68 -0.78 2.49
C THR A 312 -19.51 0.54 1.72
N PRO A 313 -20.17 0.72 0.56
CA PRO A 313 -20.05 1.93 -0.25
C PRO A 313 -21.01 3.00 0.28
N GLN A 314 -20.92 3.30 1.57
CA GLN A 314 -21.73 4.31 2.27
C GLN A 314 -20.81 5.37 2.85
N GLN A 315 -21.18 6.63 2.71
CA GLN A 315 -20.39 7.72 3.26
C GLN A 315 -20.45 7.73 4.80
N LEU A 316 -19.32 8.08 5.40
CA LEU A 316 -19.18 8.28 6.83
C LEU A 316 -19.61 9.70 7.21
N THR A 317 -20.25 9.86 8.37
CA THR A 317 -20.48 11.20 8.93
C THR A 317 -19.17 11.82 9.39
N ALA A 318 -19.13 13.15 9.56
CA ALA A 318 -17.93 13.84 10.06
C ALA A 318 -17.45 13.27 11.41
N GLU A 319 -18.39 12.94 12.31
CA GLU A 319 -18.08 12.32 13.60
C GLU A 319 -17.47 10.93 13.45
N GLN A 320 -17.93 10.13 12.49
CA GLN A 320 -17.40 8.80 12.20
C GLN A 320 -16.01 8.89 11.59
N ILE A 321 -15.78 9.82 10.66
CA ILE A 321 -14.46 10.11 10.07
C ILE A 321 -13.48 10.50 11.17
N GLN A 322 -13.86 11.46 12.03
CA GLN A 322 -13.02 11.92 13.14
C GLN A 322 -12.67 10.79 14.10
N ARG A 323 -13.62 9.89 14.40
CA ARG A 323 -13.37 8.74 15.27
C ARG A 323 -12.34 7.78 14.66
N VAL A 324 -12.49 7.44 13.38
CA VAL A 324 -11.53 6.58 12.67
C VAL A 324 -10.15 7.23 12.61
N GLN A 325 -10.10 8.52 12.30
CA GLN A 325 -8.85 9.29 12.25
C GLN A 325 -8.14 9.31 13.61
N ALA A 326 -8.88 9.55 14.70
CA ALA A 326 -8.30 9.56 16.05
C ALA A 326 -7.66 8.21 16.41
N VAL A 327 -8.25 7.09 15.99
CA VAL A 327 -7.65 5.76 16.18
C VAL A 327 -6.40 5.59 15.31
N CYS A 328 -6.44 6.03 14.05
CA CYS A 328 -5.27 5.99 13.16
C CYS A 328 -4.11 6.85 13.70
N ASP A 329 -4.39 8.03 14.22
CA ASP A 329 -3.38 8.94 14.81
C ASP A 329 -2.77 8.35 16.06
N LYS A 330 -3.59 7.86 16.99
CA LYS A 330 -3.15 7.14 18.20
C LYS A 330 -2.20 5.99 17.85
N TRP A 331 -2.55 5.17 16.87
CA TRP A 331 -1.70 4.05 16.45
C TRP A 331 -0.48 4.49 15.66
N THR A 332 -0.58 5.58 14.89
CA THR A 332 0.57 6.19 14.23
C THR A 332 1.62 6.61 15.25
N GLU A 333 1.25 7.35 16.30
CA GLU A 333 2.18 7.74 17.38
C GLU A 333 2.88 6.55 18.02
N ARG A 334 2.18 5.41 18.14
CA ARG A 334 2.73 4.19 18.73
C ARG A 334 3.64 3.40 17.79
N LEU A 335 3.33 3.37 16.50
CA LEU A 335 4.02 2.54 15.51
C LEU A 335 5.14 3.30 14.78
N GLN A 336 5.08 4.63 14.73
CA GLN A 336 6.04 5.46 14.02
C GLN A 336 7.47 5.21 14.53
N GLY A 337 8.42 5.12 13.61
CA GLY A 337 9.81 4.84 13.93
C GLY A 337 10.14 3.36 14.11
N MET A 338 9.15 2.46 14.17
CA MET A 338 9.41 1.02 14.13
C MET A 338 10.04 0.63 12.79
N ARG A 339 11.07 -0.20 12.82
CA ARG A 339 11.86 -0.58 11.63
C ARG A 339 11.73 -2.04 11.28
N PHE A 340 11.95 -2.35 10.00
CA PHE A 340 12.08 -3.71 9.52
C PHE A 340 12.97 -3.77 8.28
N ASP A 341 13.91 -4.71 8.28
CA ASP A 341 14.97 -4.82 7.27
C ASP A 341 14.89 -6.20 6.58
N PRO A 342 14.25 -6.30 5.40
CA PRO A 342 14.11 -7.57 4.71
C PRO A 342 15.41 -8.01 4.04
N ALA A 343 15.75 -9.29 4.20
CA ALA A 343 16.89 -9.90 3.51
C ALA A 343 16.55 -10.41 2.09
N ARG A 344 15.27 -10.40 1.70
CA ARG A 344 14.78 -10.98 0.45
C ARG A 344 13.45 -10.39 0.02
N ILE A 345 13.14 -10.50 -1.27
CA ILE A 345 11.76 -10.43 -1.78
C ILE A 345 11.22 -11.86 -2.00
N PHE A 346 9.91 -11.97 -2.20
CA PHE A 346 9.27 -13.19 -2.63
C PHE A 346 8.59 -12.97 -3.97
N HIS A 347 8.88 -13.81 -4.96
CA HIS A 347 8.01 -13.95 -6.13
C HIS A 347 6.86 -14.88 -5.77
N ILE A 348 5.63 -14.44 -6.01
CA ILE A 348 4.41 -15.13 -5.61
C ILE A 348 3.49 -15.32 -6.81
N GLN A 349 2.91 -16.50 -6.91
CA GLN A 349 1.75 -16.78 -7.74
C GLN A 349 0.50 -16.74 -6.85
N GLU A 350 -0.18 -15.59 -6.83
CA GLU A 350 -1.31 -15.37 -5.92
C GLU A 350 -2.54 -16.15 -6.36
N GLN A 351 -3.25 -16.75 -5.41
CA GLN A 351 -4.44 -17.58 -5.64
C GLN A 351 -5.73 -16.89 -5.18
N THR A 352 -5.64 -16.08 -4.13
CA THR A 352 -6.78 -15.41 -3.50
C THR A 352 -6.49 -13.92 -3.41
N PHE A 353 -7.43 -13.10 -3.87
CA PHE A 353 -7.23 -11.67 -4.05
C PHE A 353 -6.68 -10.95 -2.80
N THR A 354 -5.55 -10.26 -2.95
CA THR A 354 -4.89 -9.41 -1.93
C THR A 354 -4.35 -10.12 -0.69
N THR A 355 -4.35 -11.45 -0.68
CA THR A 355 -3.86 -12.26 0.43
C THR A 355 -2.41 -12.67 0.27
N VAL A 356 -1.86 -12.53 -0.94
CA VAL A 356 -0.54 -13.03 -1.36
C VAL A 356 -0.27 -14.49 -0.97
N GLN A 357 -1.34 -15.28 -0.93
CA GLN A 357 -1.27 -16.73 -0.74
C GLN A 357 -1.02 -17.45 -2.06
N GLY A 358 -0.14 -18.44 -2.01
CA GLY A 358 0.16 -19.34 -3.14
C GLY A 358 1.63 -19.77 -3.17
N PRO A 359 2.06 -20.45 -4.24
CA PRO A 359 3.46 -20.79 -4.45
C PRO A 359 4.33 -19.54 -4.38
N ARG A 360 5.35 -19.57 -3.52
CA ARG A 360 6.28 -18.45 -3.31
C ARG A 360 7.72 -18.90 -3.36
N ILE A 361 8.57 -18.09 -3.99
CA ILE A 361 10.01 -18.36 -4.14
C ILE A 361 10.79 -17.20 -3.51
N PRO A 362 11.61 -17.46 -2.47
CA PRO A 362 12.45 -16.44 -1.86
C PRO A 362 13.58 -16.05 -2.81
N LEU A 363 13.81 -14.74 -2.96
CA LEU A 363 14.84 -14.15 -3.81
C LEU A 363 15.67 -13.18 -2.97
N PRO A 364 16.87 -13.58 -2.52
CA PRO A 364 17.70 -12.76 -1.63
C PRO A 364 18.20 -11.48 -2.33
N PHE A 365 18.36 -10.42 -1.54
CA PHE A 365 19.08 -9.22 -1.96
C PHE A 365 20.60 -9.45 -1.96
N ASP A 366 21.34 -8.51 -2.53
CA ASP A 366 22.80 -8.48 -2.36
C ASP A 366 23.16 -8.27 -0.88
N THR A 367 24.00 -9.17 -0.36
CA THR A 367 24.49 -9.13 1.02
C THR A 367 25.85 -8.43 1.13
N ALA A 368 26.52 -8.14 0.01
CA ALA A 368 27.88 -7.64 -0.02
C ALA A 368 28.06 -6.19 0.51
N GLY A 369 26.97 -5.47 0.78
CA GLY A 369 27.00 -4.12 1.37
C GLY A 369 26.83 -4.04 2.89
N GLY A 370 26.65 -5.18 3.58
CA GLY A 370 26.12 -5.21 4.95
C GLY A 370 27.12 -5.09 6.11
N ASP A 371 28.27 -5.79 6.07
CA ASP A 371 29.05 -6.05 7.30
C ASP A 371 30.58 -6.04 7.13
N GLY A 372 31.11 -5.28 6.15
CA GLY A 372 32.56 -5.20 5.91
C GLY A 372 33.35 -4.20 6.78
N ALA A 373 32.71 -3.33 7.57
CA ALA A 373 33.39 -2.17 8.16
C ALA A 373 33.34 -2.04 9.70
N LEU A 374 32.70 -2.95 10.44
CA LEU A 374 32.55 -2.81 11.91
C LEU A 374 33.01 -4.01 12.76
N ALA A 375 33.59 -5.07 12.15
CA ALA A 375 34.04 -6.27 12.87
C ALA A 375 35.56 -6.52 12.83
N ALA A 376 36.38 -5.48 12.65
CA ALA A 376 37.85 -5.57 12.76
C ALA A 376 38.40 -4.44 13.63
N LYS A 377 37.98 -4.39 14.89
CA LYS A 377 38.67 -3.71 16.02
C LYS A 377 37.92 -4.00 17.33
N ARG A 378 38.09 -5.21 17.85
CA ARG A 378 38.13 -5.49 19.29
C ARG A 378 39.17 -6.55 19.55
#